data_AF-A0AB73KYI1-F1
#
_entry.id   AF-A0AB73KYI1-F1
#
_cell.length_a   1.000
_cell.length_b   1.000
_cell.length_c   1.000
_cell.angle_alpha   90.00
_cell.angle_beta   90.00
_cell.angle_gamma   90.00
#
_symmetry.space_group_name_H-M   'P 1'
#
loop_
_entity.id
_entity.type
_entity.pdbx_description
1 polymer ?
#
loop_
_entity_poly.entity_id
_entity_poly.type
_entity_poly.pdbx_seq_one_letter_code
_entity_poly.pdbx_strand_id
1 'polypeptide(L)'
;KPGHGAGTLLAAPGSRRSLLRTSLCSFCVTSHSGSGVDLLSARKAGPAGRNGDTLGIYVCADLACSLYVRGRKKNALAKRLDESLTLEEQITRTVGNVHGFVDQILA
;
A
#
# COMPACT_ATOMS: atom_id res chain seq x y z
N LYS A 1 -2.42 -9.35 24.76
CA LYS A 1 -1.08 -8.71 24.68
C LYS A 1 -1.29 -7.24 24.31
N PRO A 2 -0.66 -6.27 25.00
CA PRO A 2 -0.68 -4.89 24.50
C PRO A 2 -0.03 -4.90 23.12
N GLY A 3 -0.76 -4.41 22.11
CA GLY A 3 -0.28 -4.34 20.74
C GLY A 3 0.77 -3.25 20.65
N HIS A 4 2.04 -3.64 20.57
CA HIS A 4 3.10 -2.72 20.21
C HIS A 4 2.88 -2.36 18.74
N GLY A 5 2.28 -1.19 18.48
CA GLY A 5 2.12 -0.68 17.13
C GLY A 5 3.51 -0.39 16.54
N ALA A 6 3.88 -1.12 15.48
CA ALA A 6 5.04 -0.77 14.68
C ALA A 6 4.62 0.30 13.66
N GLY A 7 5.35 1.40 13.59
CA GLY A 7 5.16 2.46 12.61
C GLY A 7 6.43 2.64 11.77
N THR A 8 6.27 2.99 10.50
CA THR A 8 7.37 3.35 9.60
C THR A 8 7.06 4.63 8.86
N LEU A 9 8.11 5.38 8.52
CA LEU A 9 8.01 6.52 7.61
C LEU A 9 8.20 6.04 6.17
N LEU A 10 7.41 6.63 5.28
CA LEU A 10 7.44 6.36 3.85
C LEU A 10 7.72 7.65 3.09
N ALA A 11 8.68 7.61 2.17
CA ALA A 11 8.96 8.71 1.26
C ALA A 11 8.28 8.47 -0.09
N ALA A 12 7.64 9.50 -0.64
CA ALA A 12 7.06 9.49 -1.98
C ALA A 12 7.87 10.42 -2.91
N PRO A 13 8.37 9.96 -4.06
CA PRO A 13 8.89 10.85 -5.09
C PRO A 13 7.73 11.59 -5.75
N GLY A 14 7.97 12.81 -6.25
CA GLY A 14 6.99 13.52 -7.07
C GLY A 14 6.59 12.68 -8.29
N SER A 15 5.37 12.17 -8.31
CA SER A 15 4.87 11.28 -9.37
C SER A 15 4.43 12.08 -10.60
N ARG A 16 4.88 11.67 -11.80
CA ARG A 16 4.38 12.21 -13.07
C ARG A 16 2.94 11.71 -13.29
N ARG A 17 1.98 12.62 -13.14
CA ARG A 17 0.56 12.33 -13.24
C ARG A 17 0.20 12.01 -14.68
N SER A 18 -0.36 10.83 -14.92
CA SER A 18 -0.94 10.45 -16.22
C SER A 18 -2.32 9.88 -15.99
N LEU A 19 -3.36 10.59 -16.43
CA LEU A 19 -4.76 10.19 -16.29
C LEU A 19 -5.10 8.89 -17.06
N LEU A 20 -4.25 8.51 -18.01
CA LEU A 20 -4.42 7.31 -18.82
C LEU A 20 -3.77 6.07 -18.21
N ARG A 21 -2.91 6.22 -17.19
CA ARG A 21 -2.28 5.08 -16.51
C ARG A 21 -3.18 4.56 -15.41
N THR A 22 -3.39 3.24 -15.40
CA THR A 22 -4.00 2.51 -14.29
C THR A 22 -2.92 1.70 -13.58
N SER A 23 -2.87 1.76 -12.26
CA SER A 23 -1.94 1.03 -11.41
C SER A 23 -2.70 0.38 -10.25
N LEU A 24 -2.20 -0.76 -9.77
CA LEU A 24 -2.76 -1.45 -8.61
C LEU A 24 -1.95 -1.10 -7.35
N CYS A 25 -2.65 -0.95 -6.23
CA CYS A 25 -2.03 -0.90 -4.92
C CYS A 25 -1.59 -2.31 -4.48
N SER A 26 -0.34 -2.46 -4.04
CA SER A 26 0.22 -3.71 -3.53
C SER A 26 -0.46 -4.21 -2.24
N PHE A 27 -1.09 -3.34 -1.44
CA PHE A 27 -1.79 -3.72 -0.22
C PHE A 27 -3.25 -4.13 -0.46
N CYS A 28 -4.05 -3.24 -1.03
CA CYS A 28 -5.50 -3.45 -1.17
C CYS A 28 -5.94 -4.02 -2.51
N VAL A 29 -5.01 -4.17 -3.47
CA VAL A 29 -5.27 -4.64 -4.84
C VAL A 29 -6.37 -3.80 -5.53
N THR A 30 -6.57 -2.58 -5.07
CA THR A 30 -7.49 -1.64 -5.69
C THR A 30 -6.80 -1.02 -6.90
N SER A 31 -7.48 -1.03 -8.04
CA SER A 31 -7.05 -0.33 -9.24
C SER A 31 -7.30 1.17 -9.07
N HIS A 32 -6.30 1.97 -9.37
CA HIS A 32 -6.44 3.41 -9.49
C HIS A 32 -5.94 3.90 -10.85
N SER A 33 -6.70 4.80 -11.47
CA SER A 33 -6.22 5.60 -12.60
C SER A 33 -5.54 6.88 -12.11
N GLY A 34 -4.75 7.51 -12.98
CA GLY A 34 -4.10 8.77 -12.65
C GLY A 34 -2.99 8.63 -11.61
N SER A 35 -3.07 9.45 -10.57
CA SER A 35 -2.12 9.51 -9.46
C SER A 35 -2.66 8.83 -8.19
N GLY A 36 -3.56 7.85 -8.32
CA GLY A 36 -4.14 7.20 -7.14
C GLY A 36 -3.23 6.16 -6.47
N VAL A 37 -2.10 5.81 -7.08
CA VAL A 37 -1.05 4.96 -6.50
C VAL A 37 0.29 5.66 -6.65
N ASP A 38 1.04 5.73 -5.55
CA ASP A 38 2.41 6.25 -5.50
C ASP A 38 3.40 5.13 -5.14
N LEU A 39 4.63 5.26 -5.64
CA LEU A 39 5.75 4.46 -5.17
C LEU A 39 6.21 5.06 -3.83
N LEU A 40 6.04 4.33 -2.76
CA LEU A 40 6.51 4.69 -1.43
C LEU A 40 7.77 3.89 -1.09
N SER A 41 8.76 4.51 -0.45
CA SER A 41 9.94 3.80 0.03
C SER A 41 10.10 3.91 1.54
N ALA A 42 10.41 2.78 2.19
CA ALA A 42 10.80 2.71 3.59
C ALA A 42 12.27 2.34 3.69
N ARG A 43 12.99 2.96 4.63
CA ARG A 43 14.34 2.52 5.00
C ARG A 43 14.25 1.26 5.85
N LYS A 44 15.10 0.27 5.60
CA LYS A 44 15.20 -0.92 6.45
C LYS A 44 15.63 -0.56 7.87
N ALA A 45 15.33 -1.41 8.85
CA ALA A 45 15.81 -1.25 10.21
C ALA A 45 17.31 -1.62 10.31
N GLY A 46 17.92 -1.25 11.43
CA GLY A 46 19.27 -1.72 11.76
C GLY A 46 20.39 -1.21 10.84
N PRO A 47 21.51 -1.95 10.76
CA PRO A 47 22.68 -1.57 9.96
C PRO A 47 22.37 -1.41 8.46
N ALA A 48 21.51 -2.26 7.89
CA ALA A 48 21.16 -2.23 6.46
C ALA A 48 20.57 -0.86 6.07
N GLY A 49 19.60 -0.36 6.83
CA GLY A 49 19.05 0.97 6.60
C GLY A 49 20.02 2.12 6.83
N ARG A 50 20.94 2.00 7.80
CA ARG A 50 22.01 2.99 7.99
C ARG A 50 22.96 3.06 6.79
N ASN A 51 23.13 1.94 6.08
CA ASN A 51 23.89 1.86 4.83
C ASN A 51 23.06 2.25 3.59
N GLY A 52 21.82 2.75 3.78
CA GLY A 52 20.98 3.26 2.70
C GLY A 52 20.04 2.24 2.07
N ASP A 53 19.91 1.03 2.63
CA ASP A 53 18.98 0.03 2.10
C ASP A 53 17.52 0.47 2.33
N THR A 54 16.74 0.46 1.24
CA THR A 54 15.34 0.88 1.20
C THR A 54 14.52 -0.11 0.41
N LEU A 55 13.28 -0.32 0.87
CA LEU A 55 12.29 -1.13 0.18
C LEU A 55 11.21 -0.23 -0.40
N GLY A 56 10.99 -0.34 -1.72
CA GLY A 56 9.93 0.35 -2.44
C GLY A 56 8.66 -0.47 -2.56
N ILE A 57 7.50 0.17 -2.49
CA ILE A 57 6.18 -0.46 -2.64
C ILE A 57 5.16 0.51 -3.26
N TYR A 58 4.31 0.02 -4.16
CA TYR A 58 3.25 0.81 -4.77
C TYR A 58 1.99 0.79 -3.89
N VAL A 59 1.61 1.94 -3.34
CA VAL A 59 0.51 2.04 -2.37
C VAL A 59 -0.46 3.15 -2.77
N CYS A 60 -1.73 3.05 -2.35
CA CYS A 60 -2.67 4.17 -2.50
C CYS A 60 -2.04 5.47 -2.02
N ALA A 61 -2.04 6.50 -2.86
CA ALA A 61 -1.42 7.80 -2.57
C ALA A 61 -2.00 8.48 -1.31
N ASP A 62 -3.24 8.15 -0.97
CA ASP A 62 -3.96 8.65 0.21
C ASP A 62 -3.91 7.72 1.43
N LEU A 63 -3.16 6.61 1.35
CA LEU A 63 -3.07 5.55 2.36
C LEU A 63 -4.43 5.03 2.86
N ALA A 64 -5.51 5.21 2.08
CA ALA A 64 -6.86 4.85 2.47
C ALA A 64 -7.24 3.40 2.13
N CYS A 65 -6.26 2.49 2.06
CA CYS A 65 -6.42 1.08 1.66
C CYS A 65 -7.60 0.39 2.37
N SER A 66 -7.73 0.60 3.68
CA SER A 66 -8.83 0.03 4.49
C SER A 66 -10.21 0.51 4.02
N LEU A 67 -10.34 1.79 3.65
CA LEU A 67 -11.60 2.36 3.16
C LEU A 67 -11.97 1.81 1.79
N TYR A 68 -10.98 1.59 0.91
CA TYR A 68 -11.19 1.00 -0.41
C TYR A 68 -11.58 -0.47 -0.33
N VAL A 69 -10.92 -1.28 0.50
CA VAL A 69 -11.28 -2.70 0.72
C VAL A 69 -12.71 -2.83 1.24
N ARG A 70 -13.11 -1.98 2.19
CA ARG A 70 -14.46 -2.01 2.79
C ARG A 70 -15.53 -1.33 1.94
N GLY A 71 -15.21 -0.89 0.71
CA GLY A 71 -16.14 -0.19 -0.17
C GLY A 71 -16.64 1.17 0.36
N ARG A 72 -16.01 1.70 1.42
CA ARG A 72 -16.36 2.99 2.06
C ARG A 72 -15.82 4.18 1.28
N LYS A 73 -14.77 3.96 0.48
CA LYS A 73 -14.25 4.92 -0.49
C LYS A 73 -14.22 4.25 -1.87
N LYS A 74 -14.58 5.01 -2.90
CA LYS A 74 -14.55 4.56 -4.31
C LYS A 74 -13.60 5.45 -5.09
N ASN A 75 -12.94 4.89 -6.09
CA ASN A 75 -12.19 5.70 -7.04
C ASN A 75 -13.18 6.26 -8.07
N ALA A 76 -13.19 7.58 -8.25
CA ALA A 76 -14.09 8.25 -9.18
C ALA A 76 -13.79 7.89 -10.65
N LEU A 77 -12.55 7.49 -10.95
CA LEU A 77 -12.02 7.29 -12.30
C LEU A 77 -11.67 5.83 -12.59
N ALA A 78 -11.91 4.91 -11.65
CA ALA A 78 -11.64 3.48 -11.83
C ALA A 78 -12.58 2.63 -10.97
N LYS A 79 -13.13 1.56 -11.54
CA LYS A 79 -13.87 0.55 -10.77
C LYS A 79 -12.89 -0.40 -10.09
N ARG A 80 -13.20 -0.85 -8.87
CA ARG A 80 -12.49 -1.97 -8.25
C ARG A 80 -12.68 -3.21 -9.12
N LEU A 81 -11.65 -4.06 -9.17
CA LEU A 81 -11.76 -5.38 -9.75
C LEU A 81 -12.87 -6.16 -9.04
N ASP A 82 -13.57 -6.98 -9.82
CA ASP A 82 -14.48 -7.95 -9.27
C ASP A 82 -13.65 -9.13 -8.75
N GLU A 83 -13.71 -9.36 -7.44
CA GLU A 83 -12.89 -10.36 -6.76
C GLU A 83 -13.79 -11.51 -6.32
N SER A 84 -13.33 -12.75 -6.51
CA SER A 84 -14.01 -13.94 -5.98
C SER A 84 -13.90 -14.07 -4.46
N LEU A 85 -13.00 -13.30 -3.84
CA LEU A 85 -12.80 -13.28 -2.39
C LEU A 85 -13.94 -12.53 -1.68
N THR A 86 -14.37 -13.08 -0.55
CA THR A 86 -15.23 -12.37 0.39
C THR A 86 -14.53 -11.12 0.95
N LEU A 87 -15.31 -10.18 1.50
CA LEU A 87 -14.75 -8.98 2.12
C LEU A 87 -13.74 -9.31 3.22
N GLU A 88 -14.01 -10.31 4.07
CA GLU A 88 -13.12 -10.70 5.16
C GLU A 88 -11.80 -11.29 4.65
N GLU A 89 -11.83 -12.08 3.56
CA GLU A 89 -10.61 -12.59 2.92
C GLU A 89 -9.81 -11.45 2.28
N GLN A 90 -10.46 -10.48 1.65
CA GLN A 90 -9.79 -9.30 1.11
C GLN A 90 -9.13 -8.47 2.22
N ILE A 91 -9.83 -8.27 3.35
CA ILE A 91 -9.27 -7.60 4.53
C ILE A 91 -8.06 -8.37 5.06
N THR A 92 -8.20 -9.68 5.22
CA THR A 92 -7.13 -10.57 5.72
C THR A 92 -5.89 -10.49 4.84
N ARG A 93 -6.06 -10.59 3.51
CA ARG A 93 -4.97 -10.41 2.53
C ARG A 93 -4.32 -9.04 2.68
N THR A 94 -5.12 -7.97 2.75
CA THR A 94 -4.57 -6.61 2.83
C THR A 94 -3.77 -6.38 4.10
N VAL A 95 -4.26 -6.88 5.25
CA VAL A 95 -3.53 -6.86 6.51
C VAL A 95 -2.25 -7.70 6.41
N GLY A 96 -2.32 -8.91 5.83
CA GLY A 96 -1.16 -9.76 5.59
C GLY A 96 -0.08 -9.09 4.72
N ASN A 97 -0.47 -8.39 3.65
CA ASN A 97 0.47 -7.66 2.79
C ASN A 97 1.14 -6.50 3.52
N VAL A 98 0.41 -5.79 4.38
CA VAL A 98 0.98 -4.72 5.22
C VAL A 98 1.98 -5.31 6.22
N HIS A 99 1.62 -6.38 6.92
CA HIS A 99 2.54 -7.05 7.84
C HIS A 99 3.77 -7.60 7.14
N GLY A 100 3.61 -8.26 6.00
CA GLY A 100 4.75 -8.77 5.23
C GLY A 100 5.72 -7.67 4.80
N PHE A 101 5.20 -6.49 4.41
CA PHE A 101 6.05 -5.33 4.14
C PHE A 101 6.78 -4.83 5.40
N VAL A 102 6.08 -4.73 6.54
CA VAL A 102 6.67 -4.34 7.83
C VAL A 102 7.75 -5.33 8.26
N ASP A 103 7.50 -6.63 8.13
CA ASP A 103 8.47 -7.67 8.49
C ASP A 103 9.72 -7.59 7.60
N GLN A 104 9.56 -7.32 6.30
CA GLN A 104 10.68 -7.14 5.38
C GLN A 104 11.54 -5.93 5.70
N ILE A 105 10.95 -4.81 6.15
CA ILE A 105 11.74 -3.64 6.54
C ILE A 105 12.40 -3.85 7.91
N LEU A 106 11.84 -4.67 8.79
CA LEU A 106 12.41 -4.95 10.11
C LEU A 106 13.51 -6.02 10.10
N ALA A 107 13.53 -6.88 9.07
CA ALA A 107 14.55 -7.91 8.85
C ALA A 107 15.89 -7.34 8.37
#